data_AF-A0A955RCW0-F1
#
_entry.id   AF-A0A955RCW0-F1
#
_cell.length_a   1.000
_cell.length_b   1.000
_cell.length_c   1.000
_cell.angle_alpha   90.00
_cell.angle_beta   90.00
_cell.angle_gamma   90.00
#
_symmetry.space_group_name_H-M   'P 1'
#
loop_
_entity.id
_entity.type
_entity.pdbx_description
1 polymer ?
#
loop_
_entity_poly.entity_id
_entity_poly.type
_entity_poly.pdbx_seq_one_letter_code
_entity_poly.pdbx_strand_id
1 'polypeptide(L)'
;IDSETSLETEVMLSAAARSDLRDLDTVDLRKRVSGTMATRVRAMADAEAQTEIDVLADAFLAAQSTRVMAFADAGYDLEADELREVKLATAADLDADLTAGQRGQSTVDAFLDASLAAESSLGIDAKAAADAESQASIAFRSVVRERGSAEVEGAASANAGLLEAWTTDAYAGVIAEELDANASARLTLAGQDLKAGASASTNVAATAAAFDAWEAELVDPDTGVVAGLTIALPLVDIDAVVDGVIDATVDLDATLDADIAATGDDPDAVATVVTDAWADFRADVEASATTSVFTDADVAAELLVIGTGGFAAD
;
A
#
# COMPACT_ATOMS: atom_id res chain seq x y z
N ILE A 1 19.97 -17.89 -8.27
CA ILE A 1 19.02 -17.53 -7.21
C ILE A 1 19.70 -16.43 -6.42
N ASP A 2 19.13 -15.23 -6.45
CA ASP A 2 19.61 -14.09 -5.66
C ASP A 2 19.11 -14.21 -4.21
N SER A 3 19.58 -13.32 -3.32
CA SER A 3 19.22 -13.35 -1.90
C SER A 3 17.73 -13.11 -1.67
N GLU A 4 17.10 -12.31 -2.52
CA GLU A 4 15.67 -11.97 -2.49
C GLU A 4 14.81 -13.19 -2.80
N THR A 5 15.03 -13.85 -3.94
CA THR A 5 14.33 -15.09 -4.31
C THR A 5 14.52 -16.18 -3.25
N SER A 6 15.68 -16.21 -2.59
CA SER A 6 15.95 -17.16 -1.50
C SER A 6 15.13 -16.83 -0.25
N LEU A 7 15.02 -15.55 0.11
CA LEU A 7 14.16 -15.10 1.22
C LEU A 7 12.68 -15.33 0.90
N GLU A 8 12.21 -14.98 -0.30
CA GLU A 8 10.85 -15.27 -0.78
C GLU A 8 10.51 -16.75 -0.57
N THR A 9 11.43 -17.65 -0.94
CA THR A 9 11.23 -19.10 -0.77
C THR A 9 11.14 -19.50 0.71
N GLU A 10 11.98 -18.95 1.57
CA GLU A 10 11.99 -19.24 3.01
C GLU A 10 10.70 -18.73 3.69
N VAL A 11 10.28 -17.50 3.35
CA VAL A 11 9.02 -16.92 3.83
C VAL A 11 7.83 -17.76 3.35
N MET A 12 7.82 -18.16 2.07
CA MET A 12 6.77 -19.03 1.51
C MET A 12 6.68 -20.38 2.25
N LEU A 13 7.83 -21.01 2.52
CA LEU A 13 7.87 -22.28 3.25
C LEU A 13 7.36 -22.12 4.70
N SER A 14 7.68 -20.98 5.32
CA SER A 14 7.20 -20.66 6.66
C SER A 14 5.68 -20.40 6.65
N ALA A 15 5.17 -19.62 5.70
CA ALA A 15 3.73 -19.36 5.53
C ALA A 15 2.94 -20.65 5.25
N ALA A 16 3.48 -21.54 4.42
CA ALA A 16 2.88 -22.85 4.11
C ALA A 16 2.83 -23.82 5.30
N ALA A 17 3.57 -23.55 6.38
CA ALA A 17 3.44 -24.31 7.63
C ALA A 17 2.22 -23.88 8.46
N ARG A 18 1.65 -22.70 8.16
CA ARG A 18 0.55 -22.05 8.90
C ARG A 18 -0.76 -22.00 8.11
N SER A 19 -0.71 -22.05 6.77
CA SER A 19 -1.86 -21.97 5.87
C SER A 19 -1.80 -23.04 4.76
N ASP A 20 -2.91 -23.27 4.04
CA ASP A 20 -2.93 -24.14 2.86
C ASP A 20 -2.15 -23.49 1.71
N LEU A 21 -1.27 -24.26 1.07
CA LEU A 21 -0.48 -23.82 -0.08
C LEU A 21 -1.32 -23.25 -1.23
N ARG A 22 -2.57 -23.69 -1.37
CA ARG A 22 -3.48 -23.21 -2.43
C ARG A 22 -3.94 -21.78 -2.22
N ASP A 23 -3.96 -21.36 -0.97
CA ASP A 23 -4.46 -20.06 -0.55
C ASP A 23 -3.35 -19.01 -0.59
N LEU A 24 -2.07 -19.42 -0.78
CA LEU A 24 -0.92 -18.51 -0.80
C LEU A 24 -0.69 -17.88 -2.18
N ASP A 25 -0.81 -16.56 -2.25
CA ASP A 25 -0.49 -15.76 -3.44
C ASP A 25 1.02 -15.47 -3.49
N THR A 26 1.74 -16.30 -4.22
CA THR A 26 3.19 -16.13 -4.44
C THR A 26 3.54 -14.82 -5.17
N VAL A 27 2.58 -14.23 -5.90
CA VAL A 27 2.79 -12.95 -6.57
C VAL A 27 2.77 -11.83 -5.55
N ASP A 28 1.79 -11.82 -4.64
CA ASP A 28 1.73 -10.86 -3.54
C ASP A 28 2.96 -10.98 -2.63
N LEU A 29 3.41 -12.20 -2.29
CA LEU A 29 4.65 -12.40 -1.54
C LEU A 29 5.85 -11.73 -2.21
N ARG A 30 5.98 -11.89 -3.54
CA ARG A 30 7.07 -11.31 -4.32
C ARG A 30 6.99 -9.79 -4.40
N LYS A 31 5.80 -9.20 -4.37
CA LYS A 31 5.64 -7.74 -4.24
C LYS A 31 6.15 -7.26 -2.88
N ARG A 32 5.90 -8.02 -1.81
CA ARG A 32 6.16 -7.62 -0.42
C ARG A 32 7.59 -7.84 0.04
N VAL A 33 8.29 -8.86 -0.44
CA VAL A 33 9.67 -9.15 -0.04
C VAL A 33 10.66 -8.42 -0.96
N SER A 34 11.46 -7.51 -0.39
CA SER A 34 12.44 -6.73 -1.15
C SER A 34 13.87 -7.23 -0.97
N GLY A 35 14.74 -6.92 -1.94
CA GLY A 35 16.16 -7.22 -1.84
C GLY A 35 16.86 -6.57 -0.64
N THR A 36 16.34 -5.43 -0.16
CA THR A 36 16.83 -4.78 1.07
C THR A 36 16.49 -5.61 2.30
N MET A 37 15.26 -6.12 2.42
CA MET A 37 14.88 -7.03 3.52
C MET A 37 15.76 -8.28 3.49
N ALA A 38 15.94 -8.89 2.31
CA ALA A 38 16.81 -10.05 2.14
C ALA A 38 18.24 -9.76 2.59
N THR A 39 18.80 -8.60 2.24
CA THR A 39 20.15 -8.22 2.68
C THR A 39 20.23 -8.10 4.21
N ARG A 40 19.20 -7.55 4.85
CA ARG A 40 19.17 -7.35 6.31
C ARG A 40 18.98 -8.67 7.06
N VAL A 41 18.04 -9.52 6.64
CA VAL A 41 17.83 -10.87 7.22
C VAL A 41 19.10 -11.72 7.12
N ARG A 42 19.80 -11.68 5.97
CA ARG A 42 21.04 -12.46 5.77
C ARG A 42 22.23 -11.94 6.57
N ALA A 43 22.15 -10.73 7.12
CA ALA A 43 23.18 -10.18 8.01
C ALA A 43 22.98 -10.61 9.48
N MET A 44 21.81 -11.16 9.82
CA MET A 44 21.47 -11.63 11.18
C MET A 44 22.11 -12.99 11.48
N ALA A 45 22.15 -13.36 12.77
CA ALA A 45 22.51 -14.72 13.14
C ALA A 45 21.39 -15.70 12.75
N ASP A 46 21.71 -16.96 12.44
CA ASP A 46 20.75 -17.94 11.90
C ASP A 46 19.42 -18.03 12.70
N ALA A 47 19.49 -17.96 14.03
CA ALA A 47 18.28 -18.02 14.87
C ALA A 47 17.44 -16.74 14.79
N GLU A 48 18.08 -15.57 14.70
CA GLU A 48 17.40 -14.28 14.53
C GLU A 48 16.81 -14.18 13.12
N ALA A 49 17.57 -14.62 12.10
CA ALA A 49 17.10 -14.69 10.73
C ALA A 49 15.85 -15.59 10.59
N GLN A 50 15.83 -16.74 11.28
CA GLN A 50 14.66 -17.61 11.28
C GLN A 50 13.44 -16.96 11.93
N THR A 51 13.61 -16.30 13.09
CA THR A 51 12.53 -15.53 13.72
C THR A 51 12.00 -14.46 12.76
N GLU A 52 12.88 -13.76 12.06
CA GLU A 52 12.47 -12.71 11.13
C GLU A 52 11.75 -13.26 9.89
N ILE A 53 12.18 -14.42 9.38
CA ILE A 53 11.46 -15.15 8.33
C ILE A 53 10.05 -15.54 8.77
N ASP A 54 9.90 -15.95 10.04
CA ASP A 54 8.60 -16.29 10.62
C ASP A 54 7.69 -15.05 10.74
N VAL A 55 8.24 -13.92 11.17
CA VAL A 55 7.50 -12.64 11.22
C VAL A 55 7.07 -12.19 9.84
N LEU A 56 7.97 -12.24 8.84
CA LEU A 56 7.65 -11.87 7.46
C LEU A 56 6.57 -12.79 6.85
N ALA A 57 6.53 -14.06 7.26
CA ALA A 57 5.48 -14.99 6.84
C ALA A 57 4.13 -14.62 7.47
N ASP A 58 4.10 -14.30 8.76
CA ASP A 58 2.88 -13.87 9.44
C ASP A 58 2.37 -12.53 8.87
N ALA A 59 3.27 -11.59 8.59
CA ALA A 59 2.96 -10.30 7.97
C ALA A 59 2.41 -10.48 6.55
N PHE A 60 2.98 -11.40 5.76
CA PHE A 60 2.49 -11.74 4.43
C PHE A 60 1.07 -12.34 4.49
N LEU A 61 0.84 -13.30 5.38
CA LEU A 61 -0.48 -13.92 5.55
C LEU A 61 -1.54 -12.90 5.98
N ALA A 62 -1.19 -12.03 6.95
CA ALA A 62 -2.06 -10.95 7.39
C ALA A 62 -2.41 -10.02 6.21
N ALA A 63 -1.41 -9.55 5.47
CA ALA A 63 -1.63 -8.67 4.33
C ALA A 63 -2.50 -9.30 3.23
N GLN A 64 -2.30 -10.60 2.96
CA GLN A 64 -3.11 -11.33 2.00
C GLN A 64 -4.57 -11.44 2.46
N SER A 65 -4.79 -11.81 3.73
CA SER A 65 -6.13 -11.89 4.32
C SER A 65 -6.82 -10.52 4.29
N THR A 66 -6.12 -9.45 4.68
CA THR A 66 -6.59 -8.07 4.59
C THR A 66 -6.98 -7.68 3.17
N ARG A 67 -6.18 -8.04 2.16
CA ARG A 67 -6.48 -7.73 0.76
C ARG A 67 -7.78 -8.40 0.30
N VAL A 68 -7.97 -9.67 0.65
CA VAL A 68 -9.19 -10.43 0.30
C VAL A 68 -10.40 -9.82 1.00
N MET A 69 -10.29 -9.49 2.29
CA MET A 69 -11.35 -8.84 3.05
C MET A 69 -11.71 -7.47 2.47
N ALA A 70 -10.72 -6.63 2.16
CA ALA A 70 -10.94 -5.32 1.56
C ALA A 70 -11.66 -5.40 0.21
N PHE A 71 -11.33 -6.39 -0.63
CA PHE A 71 -12.07 -6.63 -1.87
C PHE A 71 -13.51 -7.09 -1.62
N ALA A 72 -13.73 -7.98 -0.64
CA ALA A 72 -15.06 -8.40 -0.25
C ALA A 72 -15.93 -7.22 0.24
N ASP A 73 -15.36 -6.32 1.04
CA ASP A 73 -16.03 -5.10 1.52
C ASP A 73 -16.36 -4.12 0.39
N ALA A 74 -15.50 -4.05 -0.63
CA ALA A 74 -15.75 -3.31 -1.87
C ALA A 74 -16.77 -4.01 -2.81
N GLY A 75 -17.30 -5.18 -2.42
CA GLY A 75 -18.33 -5.91 -3.15
C GLY A 75 -17.80 -6.88 -4.21
N TYR A 76 -16.49 -7.15 -4.21
CA TYR A 76 -15.86 -8.14 -5.06
C TYR A 76 -15.82 -9.49 -4.32
N ASP A 77 -16.65 -10.43 -4.76
CA ASP A 77 -16.66 -11.81 -4.26
C ASP A 77 -15.55 -12.60 -4.96
N LEU A 78 -14.32 -12.47 -4.45
CA LEU A 78 -13.13 -13.12 -4.98
C LEU A 78 -12.59 -14.12 -3.96
N GLU A 79 -12.37 -15.36 -4.41
CA GLU A 79 -11.59 -16.31 -3.62
C GLU A 79 -10.08 -16.02 -3.78
N ALA A 80 -9.28 -16.33 -2.75
CA ALA A 80 -7.83 -16.08 -2.76
C ALA A 80 -7.12 -16.79 -3.93
N ASP A 81 -7.66 -17.93 -4.38
CA ASP A 81 -7.13 -18.68 -5.52
C ASP A 81 -7.41 -18.03 -6.87
N GLU A 82 -8.53 -17.32 -7.06
CA GLU A 82 -8.85 -16.57 -8.28
C GLU A 82 -7.87 -15.42 -8.49
N LEU A 83 -7.59 -14.64 -7.44
CA LEU A 83 -6.59 -13.58 -7.46
C LEU A 83 -5.20 -14.13 -7.82
N ARG A 84 -4.80 -15.23 -7.18
CA ARG A 84 -3.54 -15.93 -7.47
C ARG A 84 -3.47 -16.40 -8.92
N GLU A 85 -4.51 -17.04 -9.43
CA GLU A 85 -4.53 -17.64 -10.77
C GLU A 85 -4.35 -16.60 -11.89
N VAL A 86 -5.00 -15.45 -11.76
CA VAL A 86 -4.87 -14.37 -12.75
C VAL A 86 -3.51 -13.70 -12.67
N LYS A 87 -2.90 -13.62 -11.48
CA LYS A 87 -1.56 -13.05 -11.27
C LYS A 87 -0.40 -13.98 -11.64
N LEU A 88 -0.61 -15.30 -11.68
CA LEU A 88 0.46 -16.27 -11.99
C LEU A 88 1.13 -16.03 -13.35
N ALA A 89 0.38 -15.53 -14.35
CA ALA A 89 0.95 -15.17 -15.65
C ALA A 89 2.00 -14.05 -15.52
N THR A 90 1.72 -13.06 -14.67
CA THR A 90 2.63 -11.95 -14.36
C THR A 90 3.92 -12.41 -13.67
N ALA A 91 3.82 -13.38 -12.76
CA ALA A 91 4.99 -13.96 -12.11
C ALA A 91 5.89 -14.73 -13.10
N ALA A 92 5.30 -15.40 -14.10
CA ALA A 92 6.04 -16.13 -15.12
C ALA A 92 6.86 -15.20 -16.03
N ASP A 93 6.32 -14.02 -16.38
CA ASP A 93 7.03 -13.02 -17.17
C ASP A 93 8.21 -12.43 -16.40
N LEU A 94 8.01 -12.11 -15.11
CA LEU A 94 9.11 -11.68 -14.23
C LEU A 94 10.20 -12.76 -14.11
N ASP A 95 9.83 -14.02 -13.91
CA ASP A 95 10.80 -15.13 -13.83
C ASP A 95 11.61 -15.30 -15.13
N ALA A 96 11.00 -15.03 -16.28
CA ALA A 96 11.67 -15.05 -17.58
C ALA A 96 12.73 -13.93 -17.68
N ASP A 97 12.40 -12.72 -17.23
CA ASP A 97 13.32 -11.58 -17.22
C ASP A 97 14.46 -11.78 -16.21
N LEU A 98 14.16 -12.32 -15.03
CA LEU A 98 15.16 -12.72 -14.03
C LEU A 98 16.10 -13.79 -14.58
N THR A 99 15.58 -14.78 -15.31
CA THR A 99 16.37 -15.83 -15.96
C THR A 99 17.27 -15.28 -17.07
N ALA A 100 16.82 -14.22 -17.75
CA ALA A 100 17.61 -13.49 -18.74
C ALA A 100 18.69 -12.59 -18.13
N GLY A 101 18.78 -12.51 -16.79
CA GLY A 101 19.73 -11.67 -16.07
C GLY A 101 19.36 -10.18 -16.06
N GLN A 102 18.08 -9.87 -16.27
CA GLN A 102 17.56 -8.51 -16.43
C GLN A 102 16.86 -8.02 -15.15
N ARG A 103 17.43 -8.23 -13.96
CA ARG A 103 16.87 -7.65 -12.72
C ARG A 103 17.34 -6.19 -12.58
N GLY A 104 16.55 -5.27 -13.12
CA GLY A 104 16.68 -3.83 -12.90
C GLY A 104 15.35 -3.24 -12.41
N GLN A 105 15.36 -1.97 -11.99
CA GLN A 105 14.16 -1.27 -11.52
C GLN A 105 12.99 -1.39 -12.51
N SER A 106 13.27 -1.22 -13.82
CA SER A 106 12.26 -1.34 -14.88
C SER A 106 11.52 -2.68 -14.91
N THR A 107 12.15 -3.75 -14.42
CA THR A 107 11.57 -5.10 -14.38
C THR A 107 10.62 -5.23 -13.19
N VAL A 108 10.95 -4.61 -12.06
CA VAL A 108 10.06 -4.50 -10.89
C VAL A 108 8.85 -3.64 -11.25
N ASP A 109 9.08 -2.50 -11.90
CA ASP A 109 8.00 -1.59 -12.33
C ASP A 109 7.04 -2.32 -13.28
N ALA A 110 7.56 -3.03 -14.29
CA ALA A 110 6.74 -3.80 -15.23
C ALA A 110 5.95 -4.92 -14.54
N PHE A 111 6.54 -5.59 -13.55
CA PHE A 111 5.86 -6.61 -12.75
C PHE A 111 4.69 -6.05 -11.95
N LEU A 112 4.84 -4.85 -11.38
CA LEU A 112 3.80 -4.21 -10.58
C LEU A 112 2.67 -3.65 -11.44
N ASP A 113 3.00 -3.01 -12.57
CA ASP A 113 2.02 -2.59 -13.58
C ASP A 113 1.23 -3.80 -14.12
N ALA A 114 1.90 -4.92 -14.42
CA ALA A 114 1.24 -6.14 -14.87
C ALA A 114 0.38 -6.80 -13.78
N SER A 115 0.75 -6.65 -12.51
CA SER A 115 -0.05 -7.17 -11.39
C SER A 115 -1.34 -6.38 -11.21
N LEU A 116 -1.30 -5.05 -11.37
CA LEU A 116 -2.49 -4.20 -11.37
C LEU A 116 -3.40 -4.48 -12.57
N ALA A 117 -2.81 -4.67 -13.76
CA ALA A 117 -3.57 -5.04 -14.95
C ALA A 117 -4.27 -6.41 -14.79
N ALA A 118 -3.62 -7.36 -14.11
CA ALA A 118 -4.19 -8.66 -13.77
C ALA A 118 -5.43 -8.51 -12.87
N GLU A 119 -5.34 -7.69 -11.81
CA GLU A 119 -6.49 -7.37 -10.94
C GLU A 119 -7.63 -6.67 -11.71
N SER A 120 -7.31 -5.71 -12.57
CA SER A 120 -8.31 -5.05 -13.43
C SER A 120 -9.05 -6.03 -14.36
N SER A 121 -8.39 -7.11 -14.78
CA SER A 121 -9.03 -8.14 -15.62
C SER A 121 -10.09 -8.97 -14.88
N LEU A 122 -10.08 -8.94 -13.54
CA LEU A 122 -11.13 -9.49 -12.67
C LEU A 122 -12.30 -8.51 -12.46
N GLY A 123 -12.21 -7.30 -13.05
CA GLY A 123 -13.21 -6.24 -12.89
C GLY A 123 -12.97 -5.34 -11.69
N ILE A 124 -11.88 -5.54 -10.94
CA ILE A 124 -11.47 -4.68 -9.82
C ILE A 124 -11.10 -3.31 -10.38
N ASP A 125 -11.78 -2.26 -9.92
CA ASP A 125 -11.45 -0.88 -10.29
C ASP A 125 -10.23 -0.34 -9.52
N ALA A 126 -9.69 0.78 -9.98
CA ALA A 126 -8.47 1.37 -9.41
C ALA A 126 -8.65 1.83 -7.96
N LYS A 127 -9.87 2.24 -7.56
CA LYS A 127 -10.17 2.64 -6.19
C LYS A 127 -10.07 1.44 -5.25
N ALA A 128 -10.79 0.36 -5.59
CA ALA A 128 -10.77 -0.87 -4.81
C ALA A 128 -9.37 -1.48 -4.74
N ALA A 129 -8.59 -1.41 -5.83
CA ALA A 129 -7.19 -1.84 -5.82
C ALA A 129 -6.31 -1.00 -4.88
N ALA A 130 -6.50 0.33 -4.85
CA ALA A 130 -5.77 1.23 -3.96
C ALA A 130 -6.15 1.03 -2.49
N ASP A 131 -7.45 0.96 -2.18
CA ASP A 131 -7.93 0.68 -0.82
C ASP A 131 -7.40 -0.65 -0.29
N ALA A 132 -7.47 -1.70 -1.10
CA ALA A 132 -7.00 -3.03 -0.71
C ALA A 132 -5.48 -3.07 -0.54
N GLU A 133 -4.70 -2.34 -1.35
CA GLU A 133 -3.24 -2.27 -1.18
C GLU A 133 -2.84 -1.43 0.03
N SER A 134 -3.48 -0.30 0.30
CA SER A 134 -3.21 0.49 1.52
C SER A 134 -3.49 -0.32 2.77
N GLN A 135 -4.64 -0.99 2.85
CA GLN A 135 -4.96 -1.88 3.97
C GLN A 135 -3.97 -3.04 4.09
N ALA A 136 -3.65 -3.74 3.00
CA ALA A 136 -2.69 -4.84 3.04
C ALA A 136 -1.26 -4.37 3.43
N SER A 137 -0.87 -3.17 2.99
CA SER A 137 0.40 -2.53 3.35
C SER A 137 0.46 -2.11 4.82
N ILE A 138 -0.65 -1.60 5.37
CA ILE A 138 -0.85 -1.38 6.81
C ILE A 138 -0.71 -2.69 7.57
N ALA A 139 -1.44 -3.74 7.20
CA ALA A 139 -1.37 -5.03 7.88
C ALA A 139 0.07 -5.59 7.90
N PHE A 140 0.75 -5.55 6.75
CA PHE A 140 2.13 -6.01 6.63
C PHE A 140 3.07 -5.25 7.56
N ARG A 141 3.06 -3.91 7.49
CA ARG A 141 4.00 -3.09 8.26
C ARG A 141 3.70 -3.14 9.76
N SER A 142 2.43 -3.16 10.17
CA SER A 142 2.05 -3.24 11.59
C SER A 142 2.49 -4.56 12.22
N VAL A 143 2.37 -5.69 11.49
CA VAL A 143 2.89 -6.98 11.99
C VAL A 143 4.42 -6.95 12.10
N VAL A 144 5.13 -6.42 11.10
CA VAL A 144 6.61 -6.31 11.16
C VAL A 144 7.05 -5.35 12.26
N ARG A 145 6.38 -4.22 12.46
CA ARG A 145 6.67 -3.24 13.52
C ARG A 145 6.51 -3.86 14.90
N GLU A 146 5.40 -4.57 15.13
CA GLU A 146 5.08 -5.13 16.45
C GLU A 146 5.95 -6.36 16.77
N ARG A 147 6.30 -7.18 15.77
CA ARG A 147 6.87 -8.52 16.00
C ARG A 147 8.27 -8.72 15.44
N GLY A 148 8.67 -7.89 14.48
CA GLY A 148 9.95 -7.98 13.79
C GLY A 148 11.05 -7.15 14.43
N SER A 149 12.20 -7.14 13.76
CA SER A 149 13.33 -6.31 14.18
C SER A 149 13.28 -4.92 13.50
N ALA A 150 13.77 -3.89 14.20
CA ALA A 150 13.91 -2.55 13.65
C ALA A 150 14.80 -2.53 12.39
N GLU A 151 15.73 -3.48 12.27
CA GLU A 151 16.51 -3.68 11.06
C GLU A 151 15.62 -4.05 9.88
N VAL A 152 14.60 -4.89 9.98
CA VAL A 152 13.74 -5.23 8.83
C VAL A 152 12.57 -4.26 8.66
N GLU A 153 12.01 -3.75 9.76
CA GLU A 153 10.90 -2.80 9.78
C GLU A 153 11.07 -1.67 8.77
N GLY A 154 12.14 -0.89 8.83
CA GLY A 154 12.33 0.24 7.91
C GLY A 154 12.52 -0.14 6.43
N ALA A 155 12.78 -1.41 6.11
CA ALA A 155 12.76 -1.91 4.74
C ALA A 155 11.39 -2.44 4.33
N ALA A 156 10.68 -3.09 5.26
CA ALA A 156 9.30 -3.51 5.10
C ALA A 156 8.40 -2.30 4.83
N SER A 157 8.48 -1.25 5.65
CA SER A 157 7.70 -0.03 5.46
C SER A 157 8.05 0.66 4.13
N ALA A 158 9.33 0.79 3.78
CA ALA A 158 9.72 1.38 2.50
C ALA A 158 9.13 0.64 1.29
N ASN A 159 9.11 -0.70 1.35
CA ASN A 159 8.52 -1.51 0.28
C ASN A 159 6.99 -1.44 0.28
N ALA A 160 6.35 -1.37 1.45
CA ALA A 160 4.90 -1.18 1.56
C ALA A 160 4.47 0.17 0.96
N GLY A 161 5.14 1.27 1.32
CA GLY A 161 4.87 2.60 0.75
C GLY A 161 5.12 2.66 -0.75
N LEU A 162 6.06 1.86 -1.25
CA LEU A 162 6.27 1.68 -2.68
C LEU A 162 5.05 1.02 -3.37
N LEU A 163 4.49 -0.05 -2.80
CA LEU A 163 3.29 -0.69 -3.34
C LEU A 163 2.08 0.26 -3.33
N GLU A 164 1.90 1.01 -2.23
CA GLU A 164 0.86 2.04 -2.13
C GLU A 164 1.03 3.14 -3.19
N ALA A 165 2.26 3.62 -3.43
CA ALA A 165 2.54 4.63 -4.46
C ALA A 165 2.09 4.17 -5.86
N TRP A 166 2.24 2.88 -6.18
CA TRP A 166 1.79 2.33 -7.46
C TRP A 166 0.27 2.34 -7.62
N THR A 167 -0.46 1.97 -6.56
CA THR A 167 -1.92 2.00 -6.61
C THR A 167 -2.47 3.42 -6.53
N THR A 168 -1.79 4.31 -5.83
CA THR A 168 -2.11 5.75 -5.79
C THR A 168 -1.94 6.39 -7.16
N ASP A 169 -0.87 6.12 -7.91
CA ASP A 169 -0.71 6.60 -9.31
C ASP A 169 -1.88 6.13 -10.20
N ALA A 170 -2.22 4.84 -10.14
CA ALA A 170 -3.32 4.29 -10.91
C ALA A 170 -4.67 4.93 -10.56
N TYR A 171 -4.95 5.13 -9.27
CA TYR A 171 -6.20 5.71 -8.83
C TYR A 171 -6.28 7.23 -9.06
N ALA A 172 -5.17 7.96 -8.85
CA ALA A 172 -5.04 9.36 -9.21
C ALA A 172 -5.35 9.60 -10.70
N GLY A 173 -4.94 8.67 -11.58
CA GLY A 173 -5.29 8.70 -13.01
C GLY A 173 -6.79 8.60 -13.27
N VAL A 174 -7.55 7.82 -12.49
CA VAL A 174 -9.01 7.72 -12.59
C VAL A 174 -9.69 8.99 -12.09
N ILE A 175 -9.30 9.48 -10.90
CA ILE A 175 -9.86 10.73 -10.36
C ILE A 175 -9.58 11.89 -11.32
N ALA A 176 -8.40 11.92 -11.95
CA ALA A 176 -8.04 12.95 -12.92
C ALA A 176 -9.00 13.06 -14.11
N GLU A 177 -9.76 12.02 -14.46
CA GLU A 177 -10.78 12.07 -15.52
C GLU A 177 -12.02 12.89 -15.12
N GLU A 178 -12.24 13.09 -13.82
CA GLU A 178 -13.37 13.83 -13.26
C GLU A 178 -13.07 15.32 -13.07
N LEU A 179 -11.81 15.72 -13.29
CA LEU A 179 -11.31 17.07 -13.04
C LEU A 179 -11.22 17.92 -14.31
N ASP A 180 -11.03 19.23 -14.15
CA ASP A 180 -10.69 20.10 -15.29
C ASP A 180 -9.29 19.77 -15.83
N ALA A 181 -9.01 20.21 -17.07
CA ALA A 181 -7.78 19.84 -17.78
C ALA A 181 -6.47 20.20 -17.06
N ASN A 182 -6.42 21.31 -16.31
CA ASN A 182 -5.21 21.70 -15.59
C ASN A 182 -5.04 20.84 -14.33
N ALA A 183 -6.13 20.64 -13.59
CA ALA A 183 -6.15 19.82 -12.39
C ALA A 183 -5.84 18.35 -12.71
N SER A 184 -6.47 17.81 -13.74
CA SER A 184 -6.22 16.49 -14.29
C SER A 184 -4.75 16.26 -14.63
N ALA A 185 -4.11 17.21 -15.33
CA ALA A 185 -2.70 17.11 -15.71
C ALA A 185 -1.76 17.16 -14.50
N ARG A 186 -2.09 17.97 -13.48
CA ARG A 186 -1.29 18.05 -12.24
C ARG A 186 -1.38 16.78 -11.43
N LEU A 187 -2.60 16.27 -11.19
CA LEU A 187 -2.82 15.05 -10.42
C LEU A 187 -2.15 13.84 -11.08
N THR A 188 -2.25 13.74 -12.41
CA THR A 188 -1.57 12.68 -13.18
C THR A 188 -0.05 12.78 -13.05
N LEU A 189 0.52 13.98 -13.15
CA LEU A 189 1.97 14.16 -13.05
C LEU A 189 2.47 13.83 -11.65
N ALA A 190 1.78 14.32 -10.63
CA ALA A 190 2.18 14.10 -9.27
C ALA A 190 2.14 12.60 -8.91
N GLY A 191 1.20 11.82 -9.48
CA GLY A 191 1.10 10.37 -9.23
C GLY A 191 2.30 9.64 -9.83
N GLN A 192 2.70 10.06 -11.03
CA GLN A 192 3.90 9.56 -11.69
C GLN A 192 5.18 9.92 -10.92
N ASP A 193 5.25 11.13 -10.36
CA ASP A 193 6.38 11.58 -9.56
C ASP A 193 6.45 10.85 -8.21
N LEU A 194 5.31 10.57 -7.55
CA LEU A 194 5.22 9.71 -6.37
C LEU A 194 5.75 8.30 -6.67
N LYS A 195 5.20 7.65 -7.69
CA LYS A 195 5.63 6.32 -8.14
C LYS A 195 7.12 6.28 -8.45
N ALA A 196 7.65 7.28 -9.17
CA ALA A 196 9.07 7.36 -9.50
C ALA A 196 9.95 7.59 -8.25
N GLY A 197 9.52 8.47 -7.34
CA GLY A 197 10.22 8.77 -6.09
C GLY A 197 10.27 7.57 -5.14
N ALA A 198 9.14 6.89 -4.96
CA ALA A 198 9.06 5.66 -4.17
C ALA A 198 9.91 4.55 -4.80
N SER A 199 9.87 4.38 -6.12
CA SER A 199 10.69 3.38 -6.84
C SER A 199 12.19 3.59 -6.68
N ALA A 200 12.62 4.84 -6.57
CA ALA A 200 14.02 5.19 -6.31
C ALA A 200 14.41 5.09 -4.82
N SER A 201 13.45 4.90 -3.93
CA SER A 201 13.67 4.91 -2.48
C SER A 201 14.33 3.61 -2.00
N THR A 202 15.26 3.75 -1.05
CA THR A 202 16.03 2.61 -0.50
C THR A 202 15.81 2.42 0.99
N ASN A 203 14.98 3.28 1.60
CA ASN A 203 14.65 3.29 3.01
C ASN A 203 13.35 4.05 3.25
N VAL A 204 12.78 3.88 4.45
CA VAL A 204 11.50 4.48 4.85
C VAL A 204 11.52 6.01 4.75
N ALA A 205 12.61 6.69 5.14
CA ALA A 205 12.69 8.15 5.11
C ALA A 205 12.68 8.72 3.67
N ALA A 206 13.31 8.03 2.71
CA ALA A 206 13.24 8.42 1.31
C ALA A 206 11.83 8.21 0.73
N THR A 207 11.17 7.14 1.16
CA THR A 207 9.79 6.84 0.76
C THR A 207 8.84 7.91 1.32
N ALA A 208 8.97 8.24 2.61
CA ALA A 208 8.22 9.32 3.24
C ALA A 208 8.44 10.66 2.53
N ALA A 209 9.69 11.00 2.16
CA ALA A 209 9.97 12.22 1.41
C ALA A 209 9.32 12.25 0.01
N ALA A 210 9.03 11.08 -0.60
CA ALA A 210 8.28 11.01 -1.85
C ALA A 210 6.78 11.29 -1.64
N PHE A 211 6.20 10.78 -0.55
CA PHE A 211 4.84 11.12 -0.13
C PHE A 211 4.71 12.60 0.28
N ASP A 212 5.66 13.14 1.06
CA ASP A 212 5.71 14.57 1.39
C ASP A 212 5.76 15.45 0.12
N ALA A 213 6.51 15.01 -0.90
CA ALA A 213 6.62 15.72 -2.16
C ALA A 213 5.30 15.65 -2.96
N TRP A 214 4.67 14.48 -3.01
CA TRP A 214 3.34 14.29 -3.59
C TRP A 214 2.31 15.19 -2.92
N GLU A 215 2.21 15.17 -1.59
CA GLU A 215 1.32 16.05 -0.84
C GLU A 215 1.61 17.53 -1.12
N ALA A 216 2.89 17.91 -1.20
CA ALA A 216 3.27 19.28 -1.55
C ALA A 216 2.93 19.66 -3.00
N GLU A 217 2.89 18.72 -3.93
CA GLU A 217 2.45 18.95 -5.32
C GLU A 217 0.93 19.06 -5.44
N LEU A 218 0.23 18.35 -4.55
CA LEU A 218 -1.14 18.62 -4.19
C LEU A 218 -1.27 19.93 -3.39
N VAL A 219 -0.25 20.79 -3.23
CA VAL A 219 -0.29 22.16 -2.66
C VAL A 219 0.09 23.23 -3.71
N ASP A 220 -0.72 24.29 -3.83
CA ASP A 220 -0.51 25.43 -4.72
C ASP A 220 0.41 26.44 -4.02
N PRO A 221 1.62 26.68 -4.53
CA PRO A 221 2.61 27.51 -3.85
C PRO A 221 2.26 29.01 -3.88
N ASP A 222 1.38 29.47 -4.77
CA ASP A 222 1.00 30.88 -4.90
C ASP A 222 -0.18 31.26 -4.00
N THR A 223 -0.97 30.27 -3.59
CA THR A 223 -2.18 30.49 -2.75
C THR A 223 -2.08 29.86 -1.37
N GLY A 224 -1.12 28.95 -1.12
CA GLY A 224 -1.00 28.20 0.14
C GLY A 224 -2.16 27.23 0.39
N VAL A 225 -2.97 27.01 -0.65
CA VAL A 225 -4.09 26.08 -0.68
C VAL A 225 -3.56 24.76 -1.22
N VAL A 226 -3.96 23.62 -0.67
CA VAL A 226 -3.75 22.31 -1.29
C VAL A 226 -4.16 22.44 -2.79
N ALA A 227 -3.25 22.44 -3.77
CA ALA A 227 -3.47 22.20 -5.19
C ALA A 227 -4.05 20.79 -5.51
N GLY A 228 -4.84 20.23 -4.61
CA GLY A 228 -5.92 19.28 -4.86
C GLY A 228 -7.30 19.91 -4.65
N LEU A 229 -7.35 21.06 -3.97
CA LEU A 229 -8.51 21.63 -3.30
C LEU A 229 -8.95 22.97 -3.92
N THR A 230 -8.17 23.57 -4.82
CA THR A 230 -8.66 24.55 -5.82
C THR A 230 -8.89 23.93 -7.21
N ILE A 231 -9.03 22.60 -7.26
CA ILE A 231 -9.30 21.84 -8.49
C ILE A 231 -10.73 22.08 -9.07
N ALA A 232 -11.66 22.68 -8.31
CA ALA A 232 -12.91 23.30 -8.84
C ALA A 232 -13.68 24.09 -7.76
N LEU A 233 -12.98 24.62 -6.76
CA LEU A 233 -13.52 24.65 -5.41
C LEU A 233 -13.20 25.96 -4.63
N PRO A 234 -14.17 26.86 -4.41
CA PRO A 234 -13.98 28.00 -3.51
C PRO A 234 -14.09 27.55 -2.05
N LEU A 235 -12.95 27.49 -1.35
CA LEU A 235 -12.89 26.98 0.03
C LEU A 235 -13.06 28.07 1.09
N VAL A 236 -13.77 27.71 2.15
CA VAL A 236 -13.76 28.37 3.46
C VAL A 236 -13.42 27.27 4.48
N ASP A 237 -12.47 27.51 5.38
CA ASP A 237 -12.11 26.63 6.51
C ASP A 237 -11.22 25.39 6.21
N ILE A 238 -10.12 25.57 5.48
CA ILE A 238 -9.12 24.50 5.21
C ILE A 238 -8.53 23.93 6.50
N ASP A 239 -8.31 24.78 7.51
CA ASP A 239 -7.67 24.36 8.77
C ASP A 239 -8.48 23.25 9.45
N ALA A 240 -9.81 23.33 9.45
CA ALA A 240 -10.66 22.29 10.06
C ALA A 240 -10.65 20.96 9.30
N VAL A 241 -10.53 20.98 7.96
CA VAL A 241 -10.41 19.77 7.14
C VAL A 241 -9.05 19.12 7.37
N VAL A 242 -7.98 19.91 7.40
CA VAL A 242 -6.62 19.43 7.66
C VAL A 242 -6.52 18.84 9.06
N ASP A 243 -7.04 19.54 10.08
CA ASP A 243 -7.07 19.04 11.45
C ASP A 243 -7.85 17.73 11.56
N GLY A 244 -9.03 17.63 10.93
CA GLY A 244 -9.84 16.41 10.95
C GLY A 244 -9.17 15.21 10.26
N VAL A 245 -8.45 15.45 9.16
CA VAL A 245 -7.67 14.41 8.47
C VAL A 245 -6.46 13.98 9.32
N ILE A 246 -5.78 14.93 9.98
CA ILE A 246 -4.68 14.61 10.92
C ILE A 246 -5.21 13.79 12.10
N ASP A 247 -6.34 14.16 12.69
CA ASP A 247 -6.96 13.43 13.79
C ASP A 247 -7.33 12.00 13.36
N ALA A 248 -7.95 11.82 12.19
CA ALA A 248 -8.28 10.51 11.64
C ALA A 248 -7.03 9.62 11.43
N THR A 249 -5.96 10.21 10.91
CA THR A 249 -4.66 9.54 10.77
C THR A 249 -4.09 9.11 12.12
N VAL A 250 -4.12 9.98 13.13
CA VAL A 250 -3.62 9.67 14.48
C VAL A 250 -4.45 8.57 15.14
N ASP A 251 -5.78 8.60 14.96
CA ASP A 251 -6.68 7.58 15.50
C ASP A 251 -6.49 6.22 14.81
N LEU A 252 -6.19 6.20 13.51
CA LEU A 252 -5.82 4.98 12.78
C LEU A 252 -4.56 4.33 13.38
N ASP A 253 -3.45 5.07 13.48
CA ASP A 253 -2.18 4.54 14.04
C ASP A 253 -2.37 4.08 15.50
N ALA A 254 -3.07 4.87 16.33
CA ALA A 254 -3.34 4.51 17.72
C ALA A 254 -4.19 3.24 17.87
N THR A 255 -5.16 3.03 16.96
CA THR A 255 -6.00 1.83 16.95
C THR A 255 -5.18 0.61 16.55
N LEU A 256 -4.38 0.73 15.49
CA LEU A 256 -3.52 -0.36 14.99
C LEU A 256 -2.49 -0.78 16.05
N ASP A 257 -1.78 0.17 16.67
CA ASP A 257 -0.78 -0.12 17.70
C ASP A 257 -1.39 -0.84 18.92
N ALA A 258 -2.62 -0.48 19.31
CA ALA A 258 -3.29 -1.11 20.44
C ALA A 258 -3.80 -2.53 20.13
N ASP A 259 -4.38 -2.72 18.94
CA ASP A 259 -5.15 -3.92 18.62
C ASP A 259 -4.33 -5.01 17.92
N ILE A 260 -3.32 -4.66 17.11
CA ILE A 260 -2.46 -5.64 16.42
C ILE A 260 -1.68 -6.50 17.42
N ALA A 261 -1.23 -5.92 18.55
CA ALA A 261 -0.59 -6.68 19.61
C ALA A 261 -1.54 -7.73 20.25
N ALA A 262 -2.85 -7.47 20.25
CA ALA A 262 -3.86 -8.35 20.85
C ALA A 262 -4.26 -9.52 19.95
N THR A 263 -4.01 -9.43 18.63
CA THR A 263 -4.38 -10.47 17.65
C THR A 263 -3.55 -11.75 17.77
N GLY A 264 -2.31 -11.67 18.26
CA GLY A 264 -1.36 -12.78 18.18
C GLY A 264 -1.12 -13.23 16.73
N ASP A 265 -0.79 -14.50 16.50
CA ASP A 265 -0.37 -14.99 15.19
C ASP A 265 -1.53 -15.27 14.21
N ASP A 266 -2.74 -14.76 14.47
CA ASP A 266 -3.92 -14.99 13.63
C ASP A 266 -4.02 -13.92 12.52
N PRO A 267 -3.77 -14.28 11.24
CA PRO A 267 -3.80 -13.33 10.13
C PRO A 267 -5.19 -12.77 9.86
N ASP A 268 -6.27 -13.52 10.13
CA ASP A 268 -7.65 -13.06 9.89
C ASP A 268 -8.09 -12.08 10.99
N ALA A 269 -7.58 -12.26 12.21
CA ALA A 269 -7.77 -11.29 13.29
C ALA A 269 -7.06 -9.96 12.98
N VAL A 270 -5.82 -10.01 12.46
CA VAL A 270 -5.13 -8.80 11.96
C VAL A 270 -5.92 -8.16 10.84
N ALA A 271 -6.39 -8.95 9.87
CA ALA A 271 -7.14 -8.43 8.75
C ALA A 271 -8.40 -7.69 9.18
N THR A 272 -9.16 -8.24 10.13
CA THR A 272 -10.35 -7.59 10.71
C THR A 272 -10.01 -6.26 11.38
N VAL A 273 -8.96 -6.22 12.22
CA VAL A 273 -8.53 -4.98 12.89
C VAL A 273 -8.19 -3.90 11.88
N VAL A 274 -7.46 -4.27 10.82
CA VAL A 274 -7.01 -3.30 9.80
C VAL A 274 -8.17 -2.81 8.94
N THR A 275 -9.06 -3.70 8.49
CA THR A 275 -10.22 -3.31 7.67
C THR A 275 -11.20 -2.43 8.46
N ASP A 276 -11.43 -2.75 9.74
CA ASP A 276 -12.29 -1.95 10.62
C ASP A 276 -11.67 -0.55 10.87
N ALA A 277 -10.38 -0.49 11.22
CA ALA A 277 -9.69 0.77 11.45
C ALA A 277 -9.62 1.64 10.19
N TRP A 278 -9.41 1.04 9.01
CA TRP A 278 -9.44 1.75 7.72
C TRP A 278 -10.83 2.29 7.39
N ALA A 279 -11.88 1.52 7.68
CA ALA A 279 -13.25 1.96 7.48
C ALA A 279 -13.60 3.19 8.35
N ASP A 280 -13.18 3.19 9.62
CA ASP A 280 -13.33 4.33 10.52
C ASP A 280 -12.54 5.55 10.02
N PHE A 281 -11.26 5.36 9.65
CA PHE A 281 -10.43 6.41 9.05
C PHE A 281 -11.08 7.05 7.81
N ARG A 282 -11.54 6.23 6.86
CA ARG A 282 -12.20 6.70 5.64
C ARG A 282 -13.49 7.46 5.97
N ALA A 283 -14.28 6.97 6.91
CA ALA A 283 -15.50 7.64 7.35
C ALA A 283 -15.22 9.03 7.97
N ASP A 284 -14.14 9.16 8.74
CA ASP A 284 -13.73 10.43 9.34
C ASP A 284 -13.17 11.42 8.31
N VAL A 285 -12.43 10.93 7.31
CA VAL A 285 -11.96 11.75 6.17
C VAL A 285 -13.14 12.22 5.32
N GLU A 286 -14.10 11.34 5.02
CA GLU A 286 -15.34 11.69 4.30
C GLU A 286 -16.18 12.70 5.09
N ALA A 287 -16.32 12.52 6.41
CA ALA A 287 -17.01 13.47 7.28
C ALA A 287 -16.31 14.84 7.26
N SER A 288 -14.98 14.86 7.34
CA SER A 288 -14.17 16.07 7.22
C SER A 288 -14.38 16.76 5.88
N ALA A 289 -14.40 16.00 4.78
CA ALA A 289 -14.65 16.54 3.45
C ALA A 289 -16.03 17.22 3.34
N THR A 290 -17.10 16.56 3.83
CA THR A 290 -18.47 17.08 3.76
C THR A 290 -18.73 18.33 4.60
N THR A 291 -17.88 18.62 5.61
CA THR A 291 -18.02 19.83 6.44
C THR A 291 -17.59 21.11 5.73
N SER A 292 -16.86 20.97 4.62
CA SER A 292 -16.34 22.09 3.84
C SER A 292 -17.27 22.48 2.68
N VAL A 293 -16.93 23.57 1.97
CA VAL A 293 -17.71 24.07 0.82
C VAL A 293 -17.29 23.37 -0.49
N PHE A 294 -17.01 22.06 -0.44
CA PHE A 294 -16.69 21.32 -1.65
C PHE A 294 -17.90 21.31 -2.63
N THR A 295 -17.73 21.75 -3.89
CA THR A 295 -18.65 21.51 -5.01
C THR A 295 -18.79 20.03 -5.32
N ASP A 296 -17.76 19.22 -5.05
CA ASP A 296 -17.81 17.76 -5.10
C ASP A 296 -17.10 17.18 -3.86
N ALA A 297 -17.90 16.81 -2.86
CA ALA A 297 -17.37 16.28 -1.60
C ALA A 297 -16.82 14.85 -1.74
N ASP A 298 -17.32 14.09 -2.72
CA ASP A 298 -16.90 12.70 -2.94
C ASP A 298 -15.49 12.71 -3.55
N VAL A 299 -15.27 13.49 -4.62
CA VAL A 299 -13.94 13.66 -5.22
C VAL A 299 -12.93 14.21 -4.21
N ALA A 300 -13.35 15.16 -3.38
CA ALA A 300 -12.48 15.72 -2.36
C ALA A 300 -12.11 14.71 -1.28
N ALA A 301 -13.06 13.88 -0.82
CA ALA A 301 -12.78 12.81 0.12
C ALA A 301 -11.79 11.80 -0.46
N GLU A 302 -11.96 11.37 -1.72
CA GLU A 302 -11.02 10.44 -2.35
C GLU A 302 -9.62 11.03 -2.51
N LEU A 303 -9.52 12.31 -2.91
CA LEU A 303 -8.22 12.99 -2.99
C LEU A 303 -7.54 13.11 -1.62
N LEU A 304 -8.31 13.30 -0.54
CA LEU A 304 -7.78 13.31 0.82
C LEU A 304 -7.33 11.91 1.24
N VAL A 305 -8.13 10.86 0.99
CA VAL A 305 -7.78 9.48 1.32
C VAL A 305 -6.52 9.00 0.59
N ILE A 306 -6.37 9.27 -0.71
CA ILE A 306 -5.14 8.90 -1.44
C ILE A 306 -3.96 9.82 -1.12
N GLY A 307 -4.25 11.06 -0.71
CA GLY A 307 -3.27 12.08 -0.37
C GLY A 307 -2.53 11.71 0.91
N THR A 308 -3.27 11.29 1.93
CA THR A 308 -2.71 10.78 3.18
C THR A 308 -2.32 9.31 3.12
N GLY A 309 -3.02 8.51 2.30
CA GLY A 309 -2.72 7.10 2.08
C GLY A 309 -2.70 6.26 3.36
N GLY A 310 -2.34 4.99 3.23
CA GLY A 310 -1.96 4.18 4.37
C GLY A 310 -0.58 4.57 4.86
N PHE A 311 0.37 4.80 3.96
CA PHE A 311 1.79 4.99 4.30
C PHE A 311 2.13 6.34 4.94
N ALA A 312 1.47 7.45 4.59
CA ALA A 312 1.71 8.75 5.24
C ALA A 312 0.89 8.92 6.54
N ALA A 313 0.08 7.92 6.90
CA ALA A 313 -0.61 7.86 8.18
C ALA A 313 0.27 7.34 9.34
N ASP A 314 1.51 6.88 9.05
CA ASP A 314 2.50 6.32 9.99
C ASP A 314 3.63 7.30 10.35
#